data_AF-A0A482Z512-F1
#
_entry.id   AF-A0A482Z512-F1
#
_cell.length_a   1.000
_cell.length_b   1.000
_cell.length_c   1.000
_cell.angle_alpha   90.00
_cell.angle_beta   90.00
_cell.angle_gamma   90.00
#
_symmetry.space_group_name_H-M   'P 1'
#
loop_
_entity.id
_entity.type
_entity.pdbx_description
1 polymer ?
#
loop_
_entity_poly.entity_id
_entity_poly.type
_entity_poly.pdbx_seq_one_letter_code
_entity_poly.pdbx_strand_id
1 'polypeptide(L)'
;VAPNPKKIIQLDASGKQGRYVRIQLLDSDYLSLAEVQVMGVDPLHFAEVDYSSTQNDFGGFYNAPNYVNDQTFAILKADGSITTWGGLIYGTVVPTGSGYTKIYSNRYAFAALTTNGSIKAWGDWDWGGTHAPSGSGYTKIYSTLNAFAALTADGSIKAWGGSDGGGENAPFGSGYTKIYSNKNAFAVLAHDGSIKTWGSSKRGGGENTPSDKGYIEIYSTQYAFAALKADGSITAWGGSNDGGTDAPSGKGYTKIYSTWRSFAALKADGSITAWGYTDAGGTDAPNAPTDKGYIKIYSNGLAFAALRADGSIKAWGDPDFGGKHAPTDKGYTKIYSNTYAFAALKADGSIKTWGDIKSGGTNSPNAPTDKGYIKIYSSDSAFAALKADGSITSWGNLDNSWGREYKHTNAPTDKGYTAIYSNEFAFTAVKPDGSIRTWGDPGYGGAYASGYNLALEKPATQSSTYPHRIIAVAGYAVDGNTDGEFLNSSTTHTKDERGAWWQVDLGSKKNIKQIIIYNRTDCCANRLSNYQVSISNKADFSTHTYQQDFHVAPNPKKIIQLDASGKQGRY
;
A
#
# COMPACT_ATOMS: atom_id res chain seq x y z
N VAL A 1 2.27 -31.67 9.87
CA VAL A 1 3.01 -30.69 9.05
C VAL A 1 2.35 -29.33 9.27
N ALA A 2 3.09 -28.36 9.81
CA ALA A 2 2.57 -27.04 10.18
C ALA A 2 2.10 -26.23 8.95
N PRO A 3 1.07 -25.38 9.06
CA PRO A 3 0.53 -24.66 7.91
C PRO A 3 1.46 -23.52 7.46
N ASN A 4 1.87 -23.65 6.21
CA ASN A 4 2.63 -22.73 5.36
C ASN A 4 1.93 -21.35 5.24
N PRO A 5 2.53 -20.22 5.63
CA PRO A 5 1.83 -18.94 5.62
C PRO A 5 1.82 -18.39 4.18
N LYS A 6 0.60 -18.13 3.68
CA LYS A 6 0.28 -17.54 2.37
C LYS A 6 0.18 -18.55 1.22
N LYS A 7 -0.97 -19.21 1.12
CA LYS A 7 -1.49 -19.63 -0.19
C LYS A 7 -2.18 -18.41 -0.79
N ILE A 8 -1.53 -17.75 -1.75
CA ILE A 8 -2.24 -16.85 -2.66
C ILE A 8 -3.16 -17.77 -3.45
N ILE A 9 -4.46 -17.71 -3.18
CA ILE A 9 -5.44 -18.24 -4.13
C ILE A 9 -5.37 -17.24 -5.29
N GLN A 10 -4.55 -17.57 -6.30
CA GLN A 10 -4.72 -16.98 -7.61
C GLN A 10 -6.09 -17.48 -8.06
N LEU A 11 -7.11 -16.65 -7.87
CA LEU A 11 -8.27 -16.72 -8.75
C LEU A 11 -7.67 -16.43 -10.12
N ASP A 12 -7.44 -17.49 -10.87
CA ASP A 12 -7.17 -17.50 -12.30
C ASP A 12 -7.88 -16.31 -12.93
N ALA A 13 -7.11 -15.24 -13.19
CA ALA A 13 -7.68 -13.96 -13.54
C ALA A 13 -8.27 -14.06 -14.94
N SER A 14 -9.56 -14.37 -15.00
CA SER A 14 -10.35 -14.46 -16.22
C SER A 14 -10.33 -13.11 -16.94
N GLY A 15 -9.74 -13.07 -18.14
CA GLY A 15 -9.64 -11.92 -19.02
C GLY A 15 -9.02 -12.31 -20.37
N LYS A 16 -9.05 -11.40 -21.35
CA LYS A 16 -8.48 -11.61 -22.69
C LYS A 16 -7.14 -10.88 -22.82
N GLN A 17 -6.14 -11.55 -23.36
CA GLN A 17 -4.81 -10.98 -23.52
C GLN A 17 -4.69 -10.15 -24.80
N GLY A 18 -4.14 -8.95 -24.74
CA GLY A 18 -3.87 -8.14 -25.94
C GLY A 18 -3.06 -6.89 -25.68
N ARG A 19 -2.39 -6.39 -26.71
CA ARG A 19 -1.71 -5.09 -26.73
C ARG A 19 -2.56 -4.01 -27.38
N TYR A 20 -3.43 -4.38 -28.32
CA TYR A 20 -4.25 -3.45 -29.09
C TYR A 20 -5.73 -3.73 -28.85
N VAL A 21 -6.51 -2.66 -28.72
CA VAL A 21 -7.98 -2.71 -28.73
C VAL A 21 -8.47 -1.88 -29.90
N ARG A 22 -9.41 -2.41 -30.69
CA ARG A 22 -10.02 -1.72 -31.85
C ARG A 22 -11.53 -1.75 -31.74
N ILE A 23 -12.15 -0.62 -32.08
CA ILE A 23 -13.58 -0.48 -32.36
C ILE A 23 -13.71 -0.17 -33.84
N GLN A 24 -14.49 -0.96 -34.55
CA GLN A 24 -14.62 -0.87 -36.01
C GLN A 24 -16.08 -1.00 -36.42
N LEU A 25 -16.59 -0.12 -37.27
CA LEU A 25 -17.91 -0.29 -37.87
C LEU A 25 -17.93 -1.50 -38.81
N LEU A 26 -19.05 -2.19 -38.91
CA LEU A 26 -19.25 -3.27 -39.89
C LEU A 26 -19.76 -2.73 -41.23
N ASP A 27 -20.41 -1.56 -41.19
CA ASP A 27 -21.04 -0.89 -42.32
C ASP A 27 -20.26 0.40 -42.69
N SER A 28 -20.86 1.23 -43.57
CA SER A 28 -20.36 2.58 -43.87
C SER A 28 -21.09 3.61 -43.01
N ASP A 29 -20.36 4.31 -42.14
CA ASP A 29 -20.83 5.50 -41.42
C ASP A 29 -19.59 6.24 -40.84
N TYR A 30 -19.84 7.33 -40.11
CA TYR A 30 -18.85 8.04 -39.30
C TYR A 30 -18.70 7.37 -37.92
N LEU A 31 -17.50 6.91 -37.58
CA LEU A 31 -17.18 6.44 -36.24
C LEU A 31 -16.84 7.65 -35.34
N SER A 32 -17.55 7.78 -34.22
CA SER A 32 -17.29 8.82 -33.23
C SER A 32 -17.40 8.25 -31.81
N LEU A 33 -16.38 8.48 -31.00
CA LEU A 33 -16.24 7.95 -29.65
C LEU A 33 -15.87 9.10 -28.71
N ALA A 34 -16.51 9.15 -27.54
CA ALA A 34 -16.14 10.08 -26.48
C ALA A 34 -14.94 9.55 -25.68
N GLU A 35 -15.01 8.29 -25.24
CA GLU A 35 -13.95 7.67 -24.43
C GLU A 35 -13.98 6.15 -24.60
N VAL A 36 -12.82 5.51 -24.60
CA VAL A 36 -12.67 4.05 -24.56
C VAL A 36 -11.78 3.67 -23.38
N GLN A 37 -12.40 3.11 -22.35
CA GLN A 37 -11.68 2.65 -21.17
C GLN A 37 -11.39 1.16 -21.28
N VAL A 38 -10.11 0.80 -21.16
CA VAL A 38 -9.63 -0.59 -21.18
C VAL A 38 -9.16 -0.94 -19.77
N MET A 39 -9.92 -1.77 -19.06
CA MET A 39 -9.62 -2.12 -17.66
C MET A 39 -8.92 -3.48 -17.64
N GLY A 40 -7.79 -3.60 -16.94
CA GLY A 40 -7.00 -4.83 -16.94
C GLY A 40 -6.18 -5.10 -15.68
N VAL A 41 -5.86 -6.37 -15.47
CA VAL A 41 -5.41 -6.94 -14.17
C VAL A 41 -3.92 -6.76 -13.86
N ASP A 42 -3.30 -5.66 -14.25
CA ASP A 42 -1.90 -5.48 -13.87
C ASP A 42 -1.83 -5.36 -12.35
N PRO A 43 -1.13 -6.27 -11.64
CA PRO A 43 -0.99 -6.16 -10.20
C PRO A 43 -0.23 -4.87 -9.92
N LEU A 44 -0.90 -3.92 -9.28
CA LEU A 44 -0.26 -2.71 -8.79
C LEU A 44 0.58 -3.08 -7.58
N HIS A 45 1.88 -2.84 -7.66
CA HIS A 45 2.81 -3.08 -6.57
C HIS A 45 3.09 -1.74 -5.87
N PHE A 46 2.47 -1.53 -4.72
CA PHE A 46 2.77 -0.37 -3.87
C PHE A 46 4.16 -0.51 -3.24
N ALA A 47 4.62 0.53 -2.55
CA ALA A 47 5.80 0.43 -1.69
C ALA A 47 5.69 -0.79 -0.76
N GLU A 48 6.83 -1.42 -0.46
CA GLU A 48 6.89 -2.69 0.30
C GLU A 48 6.25 -2.59 1.71
N VAL A 49 6.10 -1.37 2.22
CA VAL A 49 5.49 -1.06 3.52
C VAL A 49 4.54 0.14 3.34
N ASP A 50 3.27 -0.07 3.70
CA ASP A 50 2.25 0.97 3.86
C ASP A 50 1.96 1.22 5.36
N TYR A 51 1.25 2.30 5.70
CA TYR A 51 1.01 2.70 7.09
C TYR A 51 0.34 1.58 7.90
N SER A 52 -0.67 0.94 7.32
CA SER A 52 -1.39 -0.15 7.98
C SER A 52 -0.46 -1.32 8.28
N SER A 53 0.45 -1.67 7.37
CA SER A 53 1.41 -2.75 7.56
C SER A 53 2.45 -2.40 8.64
N THR A 54 2.98 -1.17 8.64
CA THR A 54 3.89 -0.64 9.67
C THR A 54 3.33 -0.84 11.06
N GLN A 55 2.05 -0.49 11.24
CA GLN A 55 1.40 -0.55 12.53
C GLN A 55 1.04 -1.98 12.96
N ASN A 56 0.67 -2.87 12.04
CA ASN A 56 -0.03 -4.11 12.38
C ASN A 56 0.73 -5.42 12.11
N ASP A 57 1.78 -5.40 11.29
CA ASP A 57 2.44 -6.62 10.81
C ASP A 57 3.83 -6.87 11.42
N PHE A 58 4.46 -5.85 12.02
CA PHE A 58 5.84 -5.93 12.54
C PHE A 58 5.95 -5.96 14.07
N GLY A 59 4.82 -5.97 14.79
CA GLY A 59 4.81 -5.99 16.26
C GLY A 59 5.20 -4.66 16.91
N GLY A 60 5.17 -3.57 16.15
CA GLY A 60 5.47 -2.21 16.60
C GLY A 60 5.87 -1.36 15.40
N PHE A 61 5.47 -0.09 15.40
CA PHE A 61 5.63 0.81 14.25
C PHE A 61 7.10 0.89 13.77
N TYR A 62 8.03 0.99 14.70
CA TYR A 62 9.46 1.12 14.42
C TYR A 62 10.17 -0.20 14.07
N ASN A 63 9.48 -1.35 14.16
CA ASN A 63 10.05 -2.64 13.75
C ASN A 63 9.95 -2.86 12.24
N ALA A 64 9.21 -2.00 11.53
CA ALA A 64 9.10 -2.08 10.08
C ALA A 64 10.47 -1.84 9.43
N PRO A 65 10.81 -2.56 8.34
CA PRO A 65 12.11 -2.39 7.67
C PRO A 65 12.27 -1.03 6.98
N ASN A 66 11.15 -0.35 6.73
CA ASN A 66 11.10 0.93 6.06
C ASN A 66 10.03 1.80 6.71
N TYR A 67 10.29 3.09 6.70
CA TYR A 67 9.33 4.11 7.09
C TYR A 67 8.32 4.32 5.97
N VAL A 68 7.05 4.39 6.32
CA VAL A 68 6.01 4.77 5.36
C VAL A 68 6.24 6.21 4.90
N ASN A 69 5.92 6.50 3.63
CA ASN A 69 5.85 7.87 3.16
C ASN A 69 4.55 8.50 3.65
N ASP A 70 4.64 9.66 4.30
CA ASP A 70 3.49 10.24 4.98
C ASP A 70 2.43 10.72 3.98
N GLN A 71 2.87 11.32 2.86
CA GLN A 71 2.03 12.17 2.01
C GLN A 71 1.76 11.63 0.61
N THR A 72 2.62 10.75 0.11
CA THR A 72 2.65 10.34 -1.30
C THR A 72 2.52 8.83 -1.40
N PHE A 73 1.72 8.38 -2.35
CA PHE A 73 1.71 6.98 -2.77
C PHE A 73 2.64 6.80 -3.96
N ALA A 74 3.26 5.63 -4.05
CA ALA A 74 4.03 5.21 -5.20
C ALA A 74 3.64 3.78 -5.60
N ILE A 75 3.39 3.58 -6.89
CA ILE A 75 3.07 2.27 -7.47
C ILE A 75 4.08 1.93 -8.56
N LEU A 76 4.48 0.66 -8.55
CA LEU A 76 5.17 -0.01 -9.62
C LEU A 76 4.13 -0.73 -10.49
N LYS A 77 4.11 -0.37 -11.78
CA LYS A 77 3.26 -0.98 -12.79
C LYS A 77 3.93 -2.26 -13.32
N ALA A 78 3.14 -3.13 -13.95
CA ALA A 78 3.64 -4.39 -14.51
C ALA A 78 4.67 -4.21 -15.64
N ASP A 79 4.68 -3.06 -16.32
CA ASP A 79 5.73 -2.71 -17.29
C ASP A 79 7.04 -2.27 -16.63
N GLY A 80 7.10 -2.27 -15.29
CA GLY A 80 8.26 -1.88 -14.51
C GLY A 80 8.44 -0.37 -14.38
N SER A 81 7.47 0.46 -14.79
CA SER A 81 7.46 1.91 -14.58
C SER A 81 6.81 2.32 -13.26
N ILE A 82 7.13 3.52 -12.77
CA ILE A 82 6.64 4.03 -11.49
C ILE A 82 5.67 5.19 -11.73
N THR A 83 4.63 5.27 -10.90
CA THR A 83 3.74 6.44 -10.83
C THR A 83 3.46 6.78 -9.39
N THR A 84 3.29 8.07 -9.11
CA THR A 84 3.06 8.59 -7.77
C THR A 84 1.92 9.59 -7.77
N TRP A 85 1.22 9.72 -6.65
CA TRP A 85 0.22 10.77 -6.43
C TRP A 85 0.15 11.11 -4.93
N GLY A 86 -0.43 12.26 -4.60
CA GLY A 86 -0.51 12.79 -3.25
C GLY A 86 0.29 14.06 -3.07
N GLY A 87 0.87 14.25 -1.88
CA GLY A 87 1.54 15.50 -1.50
C GLY A 87 2.68 15.90 -2.41
N LEU A 88 3.13 17.14 -2.24
CA LEU A 88 4.16 17.74 -3.08
C LEU A 88 5.41 16.86 -3.09
N ILE A 89 5.78 16.37 -4.27
CA ILE A 89 7.07 15.73 -4.46
C ILE A 89 8.09 16.88 -4.47
N TYR A 90 8.69 17.14 -3.31
CA TYR A 90 9.62 18.26 -3.12
C TYR A 90 10.78 18.19 -4.12
N GLY A 91 10.70 19.02 -5.17
CA GLY A 91 11.83 19.34 -6.06
C GLY A 91 12.39 18.20 -6.91
N THR A 92 11.72 17.05 -7.05
CA THR A 92 12.26 15.91 -7.82
C THR A 92 11.26 15.27 -8.78
N VAL A 93 11.78 14.81 -9.92
CA VAL A 93 11.01 14.17 -10.98
C VAL A 93 10.93 12.67 -10.68
N VAL A 94 9.71 12.12 -10.71
CA VAL A 94 9.48 10.66 -10.63
C VAL A 94 10.36 9.96 -11.67
N PRO A 95 11.07 8.88 -11.32
CA PRO A 95 11.96 8.23 -12.26
C PRO A 95 11.28 7.84 -13.57
N THR A 96 11.85 8.29 -14.68
CA THR A 96 11.41 7.89 -16.02
C THR A 96 12.03 6.56 -16.42
N GLY A 97 11.29 5.74 -17.15
CA GLY A 97 11.74 4.43 -17.65
C GLY A 97 11.05 3.24 -16.98
N SER A 98 11.59 2.06 -17.25
CA SER A 98 11.05 0.76 -16.85
C SER A 98 12.14 -0.13 -16.24
N GLY A 99 11.75 -1.27 -15.66
CA GLY A 99 12.67 -2.26 -15.10
C GLY A 99 12.92 -2.12 -13.59
N TYR A 100 12.12 -1.30 -12.91
CA TYR A 100 12.02 -1.31 -11.46
C TYR A 100 11.29 -2.56 -10.97
N THR A 101 11.67 -3.07 -9.80
CA THR A 101 11.12 -4.31 -9.23
C THR A 101 10.52 -4.13 -7.86
N LYS A 102 10.98 -3.13 -7.08
CA LYS A 102 10.51 -2.85 -5.72
C LYS A 102 10.62 -1.36 -5.42
N ILE A 103 9.68 -0.85 -4.63
CA ILE A 103 9.67 0.53 -4.14
C ILE A 103 9.78 0.50 -2.62
N TYR A 104 10.67 1.32 -2.10
CA TYR A 104 10.88 1.57 -0.68
C TYR A 104 10.67 3.05 -0.41
N SER A 105 10.30 3.38 0.82
CA SER A 105 10.08 4.76 1.25
C SER A 105 10.79 5.05 2.55
N ASN A 106 10.95 6.33 2.82
CA ASN A 106 10.95 6.89 4.15
C ASN A 106 9.87 7.99 4.22
N ARG A 107 9.88 8.84 5.25
CA ARG A 107 8.85 9.85 5.48
C ARG A 107 8.54 10.72 4.25
N TYR A 108 9.57 11.17 3.53
CA TYR A 108 9.43 12.16 2.44
C TYR A 108 10.18 11.80 1.16
N ALA A 109 10.84 10.64 1.10
CA ALA A 109 11.55 10.17 -0.08
C ALA A 109 11.25 8.71 -0.39
N PHE A 110 11.60 8.30 -1.61
CA PHE A 110 11.48 6.95 -2.13
C PHE A 110 12.80 6.49 -2.75
N ALA A 111 12.96 5.18 -2.79
CA ALA A 111 14.02 4.49 -3.51
C ALA A 111 13.47 3.25 -4.21
N ALA A 112 13.84 3.04 -5.46
CA ALA A 112 13.45 1.87 -6.24
C ALA A 112 14.67 1.02 -6.60
N LEU A 113 14.52 -0.30 -6.47
CA LEU A 113 15.48 -1.27 -6.99
C LEU A 113 15.11 -1.64 -8.43
N THR A 114 16.13 -1.80 -9.26
CA THR A 114 16.00 -2.35 -10.62
C THR A 114 16.31 -3.85 -10.64
N THR A 115 16.04 -4.50 -11.77
CA THR A 115 16.34 -5.93 -12.00
C THR A 115 17.82 -6.30 -11.83
N ASN A 116 18.75 -5.39 -12.13
CA ASN A 116 20.19 -5.62 -11.89
C ASN A 116 20.64 -5.22 -10.48
N GLY A 117 19.72 -4.77 -9.63
CA GLY A 117 19.99 -4.33 -8.28
C GLY A 117 20.67 -2.96 -8.21
N SER A 118 20.51 -2.09 -9.20
CA SER A 118 20.82 -0.65 -9.07
C SER A 118 19.68 0.09 -8.36
N ILE A 119 19.99 1.28 -7.82
CA ILE A 119 19.05 2.08 -7.03
C ILE A 119 18.76 3.40 -7.73
N LYS A 120 17.49 3.79 -7.76
CA LYS A 120 17.07 5.15 -8.10
C LYS A 120 16.26 5.75 -6.96
N ALA A 121 16.69 6.89 -6.45
CA ALA A 121 15.94 7.66 -5.45
C ALA A 121 15.25 8.89 -6.06
N TRP A 122 14.16 9.30 -5.42
CA TRP A 122 13.41 10.53 -5.68
C TRP A 122 12.65 10.97 -4.42
N GLY A 123 12.09 12.17 -4.40
CA GLY A 123 11.49 12.82 -3.23
C GLY A 123 12.40 13.91 -2.64
N ASP A 124 12.22 14.22 -1.36
CA ASP A 124 12.97 15.29 -0.70
C ASP A 124 14.48 14.98 -0.62
N TRP A 125 15.31 15.93 -1.05
CA TRP A 125 16.76 15.76 -1.14
C TRP A 125 17.44 15.61 0.23
N ASP A 126 16.96 16.29 1.27
CA ASP A 126 17.48 16.20 2.65
C ASP A 126 17.15 14.84 3.29
N TRP A 127 16.24 14.09 2.67
CA TRP A 127 15.71 12.81 3.14
C TRP A 127 16.16 11.65 2.26
N GLY A 128 17.21 11.83 1.46
CA GLY A 128 17.75 10.77 0.60
C GLY A 128 16.95 10.54 -0.68
N GLY A 129 16.11 11.50 -1.10
CA GLY A 129 15.49 11.54 -2.42
C GLY A 129 16.49 11.80 -3.56
N THR A 130 17.75 12.08 -3.23
CA THR A 130 18.87 12.19 -4.17
C THR A 130 20.08 11.41 -3.65
N HIS A 131 21.15 11.35 -4.46
CA HIS A 131 22.43 10.75 -4.06
C HIS A 131 22.36 9.27 -3.62
N ALA A 132 21.43 8.49 -4.20
CA ALA A 132 21.46 7.04 -4.08
C ALA A 132 22.83 6.49 -4.52
N PRO A 133 23.34 5.45 -3.87
CA PRO A 133 24.68 4.94 -4.14
C PRO A 133 24.76 4.38 -5.57
N SER A 134 25.90 4.62 -6.22
CA SER A 134 26.19 4.03 -7.52
C SER A 134 26.46 2.52 -7.40
N GLY A 135 26.44 1.84 -8.55
CA GLY A 135 26.65 0.40 -8.63
C GLY A 135 25.37 -0.42 -8.77
N SER A 136 25.51 -1.73 -8.62
CA SER A 136 24.45 -2.72 -8.81
C SER A 136 24.63 -3.88 -7.82
N GLY A 137 23.72 -4.85 -7.80
CA GLY A 137 23.78 -5.98 -6.86
C GLY A 137 23.20 -5.70 -5.46
N TYR A 138 22.55 -4.55 -5.26
CA TYR A 138 21.73 -4.31 -4.08
C TYR A 138 20.46 -5.17 -4.13
N THR A 139 20.14 -5.81 -3.01
CA THR A 139 19.02 -6.76 -2.92
C THR A 139 17.86 -6.25 -2.09
N LYS A 140 18.13 -5.33 -1.16
CA LYS A 140 17.14 -4.77 -0.24
C LYS A 140 17.52 -3.38 0.24
N ILE A 141 16.52 -2.54 0.49
CA ILE A 141 16.68 -1.20 1.03
C ILE A 141 15.87 -1.11 2.33
N TYR A 142 16.44 -0.44 3.31
CA TYR A 142 15.88 -0.15 4.62
C TYR A 142 15.86 1.35 4.84
N SER A 143 15.07 1.84 5.78
CA SER A 143 15.09 3.27 6.09
C SER A 143 14.85 3.57 7.56
N THR A 144 15.43 4.68 8.00
CA THR A 144 14.98 5.41 9.19
C THR A 144 13.96 6.45 8.74
N LEU A 145 13.64 7.44 9.59
CA LEU A 145 12.72 8.51 9.25
C LEU A 145 13.18 9.30 8.01
N ASN A 146 14.48 9.58 7.90
CA ASN A 146 15.07 10.49 6.90
C ASN A 146 16.32 9.97 6.18
N ALA A 147 16.68 8.69 6.35
CA ALA A 147 17.80 8.08 5.66
C ALA A 147 17.49 6.69 5.12
N PHE A 148 18.27 6.23 4.17
CA PHE A 148 18.20 4.89 3.60
C PHE A 148 19.50 4.11 3.81
N ALA A 149 19.38 2.78 3.85
CA ALA A 149 20.50 1.85 3.83
C ALA A 149 20.21 0.67 2.90
N ALA A 150 21.09 0.39 1.95
CA ALA A 150 20.98 -0.71 1.01
C ALA A 150 21.93 -1.85 1.36
N LEU A 151 21.42 -3.08 1.28
CA LEU A 151 22.14 -4.32 1.53
C LEU A 151 22.34 -5.10 0.22
N THR A 152 23.58 -5.50 -0.04
CA THR A 152 23.97 -6.37 -1.18
C THR A 152 23.88 -7.85 -0.82
N ALA A 153 23.99 -8.73 -1.82
CA ALA A 153 23.96 -10.18 -1.62
C ALA A 153 25.12 -10.74 -0.76
N ASP A 154 26.30 -10.09 -0.80
CA ASP A 154 27.43 -10.44 0.06
C ASP A 154 27.30 -9.87 1.48
N GLY A 155 26.26 -9.09 1.75
CA GLY A 155 26.00 -8.48 3.03
C GLY A 155 26.82 -7.22 3.30
N SER A 156 27.30 -6.51 2.28
CA SER A 156 27.85 -5.16 2.44
C SER A 156 26.75 -4.09 2.40
N ILE A 157 27.02 -2.91 2.97
CA ILE A 157 26.02 -1.87 3.21
C ILE A 157 26.47 -0.53 2.64
N LYS A 158 25.53 0.19 2.02
CA LYS A 158 25.68 1.61 1.68
C LYS A 158 24.49 2.40 2.22
N ALA A 159 24.76 3.52 2.88
CA ALA A 159 23.73 4.44 3.36
C ALA A 159 23.79 5.78 2.62
N TRP A 160 22.64 6.47 2.56
CA TRP A 160 22.51 7.82 2.04
C TRP A 160 21.28 8.53 2.65
N GLY A 161 21.21 9.85 2.50
CA GLY A 161 20.14 10.70 3.08
C GLY A 161 20.61 11.45 4.32
N GLY A 162 19.68 11.81 5.21
CA GLY A 162 19.99 12.65 6.37
C GLY A 162 21.05 12.04 7.30
N SER A 163 22.14 12.76 7.53
CA SER A 163 23.28 12.31 8.33
C SER A 163 22.90 11.93 9.76
N ASP A 164 22.06 12.75 10.41
CA ASP A 164 21.51 12.50 11.75
C ASP A 164 20.67 11.22 11.85
N GLY A 165 20.13 10.75 10.71
CA GLY A 165 19.36 9.53 10.59
C GLY A 165 20.17 8.29 10.22
N GLY A 166 21.50 8.39 10.15
CA GLY A 166 22.35 7.30 9.68
C GLY A 166 22.48 7.21 8.16
N GLY A 167 22.26 8.32 7.45
CA GLY A 167 22.52 8.42 6.01
C GLY A 167 24.01 8.36 5.64
N GLU A 168 24.89 8.38 6.63
CA GLU A 168 26.33 8.27 6.47
C GLU A 168 26.90 7.25 7.45
N ASN A 169 28.17 6.88 7.27
CA ASN A 169 28.94 6.05 8.21
C ASN A 169 28.35 4.66 8.46
N ALA A 170 27.72 4.05 7.44
CA ALA A 170 27.37 2.64 7.47
C ALA A 170 28.61 1.77 7.74
N PRO A 171 28.47 0.65 8.49
CA PRO A 171 29.61 -0.16 8.88
C PRO A 171 30.30 -0.79 7.67
N PHE A 172 31.63 -0.75 7.68
CA PHE A 172 32.45 -1.41 6.67
C PHE A 172 32.48 -2.93 6.87
N GLY A 173 32.54 -3.67 5.77
CA GLY A 173 32.61 -5.13 5.76
C GLY A 173 31.46 -5.78 4.98
N SER A 174 31.37 -7.09 5.11
CA SER A 174 30.38 -7.95 4.48
C SER A 174 29.90 -9.02 5.48
N GLY A 175 28.95 -9.88 5.08
CA GLY A 175 28.40 -10.92 5.95
C GLY A 175 27.29 -10.45 6.90
N TYR A 176 26.78 -9.23 6.69
CA TYR A 176 25.57 -8.75 7.35
C TYR A 176 24.32 -9.34 6.69
N THR A 177 23.33 -9.72 7.50
CA THR A 177 22.16 -10.47 7.04
C THR A 177 20.88 -9.64 7.03
N LYS A 178 20.72 -8.72 7.99
CA LYS A 178 19.49 -7.93 8.13
C LYS A 178 19.76 -6.62 8.85
N ILE A 179 19.26 -5.54 8.25
CA ILE A 179 19.26 -4.20 8.83
C ILE A 179 17.92 -3.96 9.56
N TYR A 180 18.01 -3.21 10.64
CA TYR A 180 16.94 -2.73 11.49
C TYR A 180 17.11 -1.24 11.67
N SER A 181 16.02 -0.54 11.94
CA SER A 181 16.04 0.89 12.15
C SER A 181 15.13 1.28 13.29
N ASN A 182 15.41 2.43 13.89
CA ASN A 182 14.45 3.22 14.62
C ASN A 182 14.27 4.57 13.89
N LYS A 183 13.80 5.61 14.58
CA LYS A 183 13.61 6.92 13.94
C LYS A 183 14.89 7.55 13.40
N ASN A 184 16.05 7.34 14.05
CA ASN A 184 17.31 8.07 13.76
C ASN A 184 18.58 7.22 13.76
N ALA A 185 18.47 5.91 13.91
CA ALA A 185 19.62 5.02 13.94
C ALA A 185 19.29 3.70 13.24
N PHE A 186 20.34 3.04 12.77
CA PHE A 186 20.29 1.70 12.24
C PHE A 186 21.09 0.74 13.14
N ALA A 187 20.64 -0.50 13.16
CA ALA A 187 21.36 -1.64 13.70
C ALA A 187 21.41 -2.75 12.63
N VAL A 188 22.51 -3.48 12.55
CA VAL A 188 22.65 -4.59 11.61
C VAL A 188 23.13 -5.84 12.31
N LEU A 189 22.52 -6.97 11.94
CA LEU A 189 22.86 -8.30 12.43
C LEU A 189 23.78 -9.01 11.43
N ALA A 190 24.84 -9.65 11.93
CA ALA A 190 25.70 -10.55 11.15
C ALA A 190 25.32 -12.03 11.33
N HIS A 191 25.87 -12.91 10.48
CA HIS A 191 25.61 -14.36 10.55
C HIS A 191 25.92 -15.02 11.90
N ASP A 192 26.90 -14.51 12.65
CA ASP A 192 27.26 -15.00 13.98
C ASP A 192 26.39 -14.40 15.11
N GLY A 193 25.40 -13.59 14.74
CA GLY A 193 24.52 -12.88 15.65
C GLY A 193 25.20 -11.71 16.37
N SER A 194 26.31 -11.18 15.87
CA SER A 194 26.89 -9.90 16.34
C SER A 194 26.14 -8.70 15.76
N ILE A 195 26.18 -7.58 16.50
CA ILE A 195 25.47 -6.34 16.14
C ILE A 195 26.46 -5.21 15.87
N LYS A 196 26.19 -4.42 14.83
CA LYS A 196 26.80 -3.12 14.59
C LYS A 196 25.71 -2.07 14.44
N THR A 197 25.99 -0.82 14.83
CA THR A 197 25.03 0.28 14.74
C THR A 197 25.67 1.51 14.13
N TRP A 198 24.85 2.38 13.53
CA TRP A 198 25.28 3.70 13.05
C TRP A 198 24.09 4.67 13.08
N GLY A 199 24.36 5.97 12.92
CA GLY A 199 23.39 7.06 13.07
C GLY A 199 23.53 7.78 14.41
N SER A 200 22.43 8.35 14.93
CA SER A 200 22.50 9.17 16.15
C SER A 200 22.94 8.37 17.38
N SER A 201 24.08 8.75 17.99
CA SER A 201 24.68 8.02 19.12
C SER A 201 23.72 7.89 20.31
N LYS A 202 23.01 8.98 20.65
CA LYS A 202 22.03 9.07 21.74
C LYS A 202 20.75 8.25 21.48
N ARG A 203 20.55 7.76 20.25
CA ARG A 203 19.38 7.01 19.79
C ARG A 203 19.74 5.56 19.43
N GLY A 204 20.84 5.04 19.99
CA GLY A 204 21.28 3.66 19.79
C GLY A 204 22.12 3.44 18.53
N GLY A 205 22.53 4.52 17.84
CA GLY A 205 23.38 4.47 16.65
C GLY A 205 24.88 4.41 16.92
N GLY A 206 25.32 4.26 18.17
CA GLY A 206 26.75 4.10 18.46
C GLY A 206 27.04 3.78 19.92
N GLU A 207 26.52 4.58 20.85
CA GLU A 207 26.74 4.36 22.28
C GLU A 207 26.05 3.07 22.75
N ASN A 208 26.74 2.31 23.60
CA ASN A 208 26.23 1.10 24.26
C ASN A 208 25.78 -0.01 23.29
N THR A 209 26.36 -0.06 22.09
CA THR A 209 26.16 -1.19 21.17
C THR A 209 26.54 -2.50 21.85
N PRO A 210 25.67 -3.54 21.83
CA PRO A 210 26.00 -4.83 22.41
C PRO A 210 27.26 -5.43 21.78
N SER A 211 28.20 -5.88 22.62
CA SER A 211 29.49 -6.45 22.19
C SER A 211 29.48 -7.97 22.09
N ASP A 212 28.45 -8.61 22.63
CA ASP A 212 28.25 -10.05 22.60
C ASP A 212 27.53 -10.53 21.33
N LYS A 213 27.38 -11.85 21.20
CA LYS A 213 26.92 -12.52 19.98
C LYS A 213 25.71 -13.42 20.23
N GLY A 214 25.21 -14.05 19.16
CA GLY A 214 24.12 -15.02 19.21
C GLY A 214 22.72 -14.39 19.23
N TYR A 215 22.60 -13.11 18.89
CA TYR A 215 21.30 -12.48 18.64
C TYR A 215 20.69 -13.01 17.34
N ILE A 216 19.38 -13.11 17.31
CA ILE A 216 18.62 -13.63 16.17
C ILE A 216 17.63 -12.61 15.60
N GLU A 217 17.26 -11.59 16.37
CA GLU A 217 16.29 -10.57 15.97
C GLU A 217 16.52 -9.28 16.77
N ILE A 218 16.25 -8.13 16.16
CA ILE A 218 16.29 -6.82 16.81
C ILE A 218 14.91 -6.16 16.66
N TYR A 219 14.51 -5.45 17.70
CA TYR A 219 13.27 -4.69 17.78
C TYR A 219 13.60 -3.25 18.18
N SER A 220 12.69 -2.33 17.89
CA SER A 220 12.89 -0.90 17.99
C SER A 220 11.69 -0.22 18.65
N THR A 221 11.97 0.75 19.51
CA THR A 221 11.06 1.86 19.82
C THR A 221 11.46 3.06 18.95
N GLN A 222 10.96 4.27 19.23
CA GLN A 222 11.34 5.44 18.44
C GLN A 222 12.85 5.73 18.51
N TYR A 223 13.49 5.46 19.65
CA TYR A 223 14.86 5.91 19.96
C TYR A 223 15.73 4.86 20.66
N ALA A 224 15.24 3.62 20.80
CA ALA A 224 16.00 2.52 21.40
C ALA A 224 15.83 1.23 20.60
N PHE A 225 16.70 0.27 20.91
CA PHE A 225 16.67 -1.08 20.37
C PHE A 225 16.65 -2.12 21.49
N ALA A 226 16.10 -3.30 21.18
CA ALA A 226 16.16 -4.49 21.99
C ALA A 226 16.47 -5.71 21.11
N ALA A 227 17.52 -6.46 21.43
CA ALA A 227 17.94 -7.64 20.69
C ALA A 227 17.62 -8.91 21.48
N LEU A 228 17.10 -9.92 20.77
CA LEU A 228 16.66 -11.21 21.31
C LEU A 228 17.63 -12.31 20.88
N LYS A 229 18.02 -13.18 21.82
CA LYS A 229 18.81 -14.39 21.55
C LYS A 229 17.92 -15.63 21.43
N ALA A 230 18.49 -16.71 20.89
CA ALA A 230 17.79 -17.99 20.71
C ALA A 230 17.33 -18.65 22.03
N ASP A 231 18.04 -18.42 23.14
CA ASP A 231 17.62 -18.86 24.48
C ASP A 231 16.55 -17.94 25.11
N GLY A 232 16.20 -16.86 24.41
CA GLY A 232 15.21 -15.89 24.82
C GLY A 232 15.72 -14.83 25.81
N SER A 233 17.03 -14.67 26.01
CA SER A 233 17.55 -13.49 26.74
C SER A 233 17.48 -12.22 25.89
N ILE A 234 17.33 -11.07 26.54
CA ILE A 234 17.14 -9.76 25.88
C ILE A 234 18.22 -8.78 26.33
N THR A 235 18.74 -7.99 25.40
CA THR A 235 19.62 -6.85 25.67
C THR A 235 19.05 -5.61 24.99
N ALA A 236 18.91 -4.50 25.72
CA ALA A 236 18.45 -3.22 25.18
C ALA A 236 19.54 -2.15 25.25
N TRP A 237 19.48 -1.20 24.31
CA TRP A 237 20.37 -0.04 24.25
C TRP A 237 19.71 1.15 23.54
N GLY A 238 20.26 2.35 23.70
CA GLY A 238 19.74 3.59 23.11
C GLY A 238 19.09 4.50 24.16
N GLY A 239 18.03 5.21 23.77
CA GLY A 239 17.36 6.18 24.65
C GLY A 239 16.77 5.51 25.90
N SER A 240 17.25 5.87 27.10
CA SER A 240 16.78 5.29 28.37
C SER A 240 15.28 5.46 28.59
N ASN A 241 14.76 6.66 28.33
CA ASN A 241 13.32 6.98 28.39
C ASN A 241 12.48 6.36 27.27
N ASP A 242 13.10 5.55 26.40
CA ASP A 242 12.45 4.88 25.28
C ASP A 242 12.70 3.36 25.32
N GLY A 243 13.05 2.82 26.49
CA GLY A 243 13.26 1.37 26.69
C GLY A 243 14.67 0.88 26.36
N GLY A 244 15.63 1.78 26.18
CA GLY A 244 17.04 1.47 25.92
C GLY A 244 17.82 0.98 27.14
N THR A 245 17.20 0.94 28.32
CA THR A 245 17.75 0.38 29.55
C THR A 245 16.74 -0.56 30.20
N ASP A 246 17.18 -1.31 31.22
CA ASP A 246 16.30 -2.09 32.10
C ASP A 246 15.48 -3.18 31.40
N ALA A 247 16.05 -3.74 30.32
CA ALA A 247 15.51 -4.95 29.70
C ALA A 247 15.37 -6.07 30.75
N PRO A 248 14.31 -6.89 30.65
CA PRO A 248 14.04 -7.91 31.65
C PRO A 248 15.15 -8.95 31.72
N SER A 249 15.51 -9.34 32.93
CA SER A 249 16.44 -10.44 33.16
C SER A 249 15.76 -11.79 32.92
N GLY A 250 16.57 -12.81 32.62
CA GLY A 250 16.10 -14.18 32.41
C GLY A 250 16.05 -14.60 30.93
N LYS A 251 15.34 -15.70 30.68
CA LYS A 251 15.31 -16.43 29.41
C LYS A 251 13.89 -16.85 29.03
N GLY A 252 13.74 -17.41 27.83
CA GLY A 252 12.50 -17.98 27.33
C GLY A 252 11.51 -16.99 26.72
N TYR A 253 11.92 -15.72 26.52
CA TYR A 253 11.17 -14.79 25.69
C TYR A 253 11.24 -15.23 24.23
N THR A 254 10.11 -15.17 23.53
CA THR A 254 9.99 -15.64 22.14
C THR A 254 9.75 -14.52 21.15
N LYS A 255 9.25 -13.36 21.63
CA LYS A 255 8.96 -12.20 20.77
C LYS A 255 8.88 -10.92 21.60
N ILE A 256 9.31 -9.81 21.01
CA ILE A 256 9.20 -8.47 21.57
C ILE A 256 8.25 -7.65 20.70
N TYR A 257 7.50 -6.77 21.35
CA TYR A 257 6.60 -5.80 20.75
C TYR A 257 6.92 -4.41 21.28
N SER A 258 6.57 -3.35 20.55
CA SER A 258 6.90 -1.99 20.96
C SER A 258 5.78 -0.98 20.72
N THR A 259 5.63 -0.06 21.67
CA THR A 259 5.02 1.26 21.45
C THR A 259 6.12 2.24 21.00
N TRP A 260 5.84 3.53 20.97
CA TRP A 260 6.87 4.53 20.68
C TRP A 260 7.99 4.56 21.73
N ARG A 261 7.72 4.22 23.00
CA ARG A 261 8.67 4.45 24.11
C ARG A 261 8.85 3.26 25.05
N SER A 262 8.20 2.14 24.78
CA SER A 262 8.23 0.96 25.64
C SER A 262 8.23 -0.32 24.82
N PHE A 263 8.76 -1.37 25.43
CA PHE A 263 8.74 -2.72 24.91
C PHE A 263 7.88 -3.65 25.78
N ALA A 264 7.33 -4.69 25.17
CA ALA A 264 6.67 -5.79 25.85
C ALA A 264 7.15 -7.12 25.26
N ALA A 265 7.75 -7.98 26.08
CA ALA A 265 8.24 -9.29 25.69
C ALA A 265 7.28 -10.41 26.12
N LEU A 266 7.01 -11.33 25.20
CA LEU A 266 6.11 -12.47 25.37
C LEU A 266 6.93 -13.77 25.48
N LYS A 267 6.59 -14.62 26.45
CA LYS A 267 7.12 -15.98 26.58
C LYS A 267 6.18 -17.03 25.98
N ALA A 268 6.69 -18.25 25.78
CA ALA A 268 5.91 -19.38 25.25
C ALA A 268 4.73 -19.80 26.14
N ASP A 269 4.81 -19.59 27.46
CA ASP A 269 3.70 -19.84 28.39
C ASP A 269 2.66 -18.70 28.39
N GLY A 270 2.86 -17.69 27.56
CA GLY A 270 2.01 -16.52 27.43
C GLY A 270 2.18 -15.50 28.55
N SER A 271 3.23 -15.57 29.38
CA SER A 271 3.57 -14.48 30.30
C SER A 271 4.18 -13.29 29.55
N ILE A 272 3.92 -12.09 30.07
CA ILE A 272 4.36 -10.82 29.47
C ILE A 272 5.22 -10.07 30.48
N THR A 273 6.30 -9.44 30.00
CA THR A 273 7.09 -8.49 30.78
C THR A 273 7.31 -7.24 29.94
N ALA A 274 6.96 -6.07 30.48
CA ALA A 274 7.13 -4.79 29.80
C ALA A 274 8.17 -3.92 30.50
N TRP A 275 8.86 -3.07 29.73
CA TRP A 275 9.84 -2.11 30.23
C TRP A 275 9.89 -0.87 29.33
N GLY A 276 10.51 0.20 29.83
CA GLY A 276 10.55 1.52 29.18
C GLY A 276 9.62 2.51 29.87
N TYR A 277 9.13 3.51 29.14
CA TYR A 277 8.34 4.60 29.71
C TYR A 277 7.00 4.11 30.29
N THR A 278 6.75 4.38 31.57
CA THR A 278 5.59 3.88 32.32
C THR A 278 4.26 4.21 31.65
N ASP A 279 4.03 5.46 31.25
CA ASP A 279 2.77 5.86 30.63
C ASP A 279 2.58 5.25 29.23
N ALA A 280 3.66 4.85 28.56
CA ALA A 280 3.61 4.16 27.28
C ALA A 280 3.50 2.62 27.41
N GLY A 281 3.08 2.14 28.59
CA GLY A 281 2.91 0.71 28.89
C GLY A 281 4.21 0.00 29.27
N GLY A 282 5.22 0.75 29.72
CA GLY A 282 6.53 0.24 30.13
C GLY A 282 6.58 -0.26 31.57
N THR A 283 7.69 0.01 32.26
CA THR A 283 7.94 -0.46 33.64
C THR A 283 6.88 0.10 34.59
N ASP A 284 6.33 -0.76 35.45
CA ASP A 284 5.30 -0.43 36.45
C ASP A 284 4.01 0.19 35.87
N ALA A 285 3.77 0.00 34.57
CA ALA A 285 2.56 0.51 33.92
C ALA A 285 1.29 -0.07 34.58
N PRO A 286 0.30 0.78 34.94
CA PRO A 286 -0.95 0.31 35.48
C PRO A 286 -1.65 -0.67 34.54
N ASN A 287 -2.26 -1.71 35.10
CA ASN A 287 -2.98 -2.76 34.37
C ASN A 287 -2.12 -3.65 33.46
N ALA A 288 -0.78 -3.54 33.50
CA ALA A 288 0.10 -4.48 32.83
C ALA A 288 -0.24 -5.94 33.23
N PRO A 289 -0.30 -6.89 32.27
CA PRO A 289 -0.66 -8.27 32.59
C PRO A 289 0.31 -8.93 33.56
N THR A 290 -0.21 -9.48 34.66
CA THR A 290 0.56 -10.30 35.64
C THR A 290 0.26 -11.80 35.52
N ASP A 291 -0.69 -12.16 34.67
CA ASP A 291 -1.11 -13.53 34.40
C ASP A 291 -0.58 -14.06 33.05
N LYS A 292 -0.97 -15.28 32.70
CA LYS A 292 -0.42 -16.06 31.58
C LYS A 292 -1.47 -16.37 30.51
N GLY A 293 -1.07 -17.06 29.46
CA GLY A 293 -1.97 -17.57 28.40
C GLY A 293 -2.27 -16.59 27.27
N TYR A 294 -1.53 -15.48 27.18
CA TYR A 294 -1.57 -14.61 26.01
C TYR A 294 -0.82 -15.25 24.84
N ILE A 295 -1.36 -15.10 23.63
CA ILE A 295 -0.78 -15.68 22.41
C ILE A 295 -0.16 -14.63 21.50
N LYS A 296 -0.56 -13.35 21.65
CA LYS A 296 -0.06 -12.25 20.83
C LYS A 296 -0.26 -10.91 21.52
N ILE A 297 0.65 -9.98 21.28
CA ILE A 297 0.54 -8.57 21.68
C ILE A 297 0.37 -7.73 20.42
N TYR A 298 -0.39 -6.66 20.55
CA TYR A 298 -0.59 -5.60 19.57
C TYR A 298 -0.28 -4.27 20.27
N SER A 299 0.13 -3.27 19.51
CA SER A 299 0.52 -1.97 20.06
C SER A 299 0.09 -0.83 19.16
N ASN A 300 -0.04 0.35 19.75
CA ASN A 300 -0.13 1.62 19.04
C ASN A 300 0.95 2.59 19.53
N GLY A 301 0.74 3.90 19.39
CA GLY A 301 1.71 4.90 19.78
C GLY A 301 2.15 4.79 21.25
N LEU A 302 1.22 4.57 22.18
CA LEU A 302 1.49 4.60 23.63
C LEU A 302 0.76 3.51 24.45
N ALA A 303 0.05 2.58 23.80
CA ALA A 303 -0.68 1.52 24.48
C ALA A 303 -0.43 0.14 23.84
N PHE A 304 -0.66 -0.90 24.65
CA PHE A 304 -0.61 -2.30 24.23
C PHE A 304 -1.97 -2.97 24.44
N ALA A 305 -2.23 -4.00 23.64
CA ALA A 305 -3.34 -4.92 23.80
C ALA A 305 -2.88 -6.37 23.56
N ALA A 306 -3.07 -7.24 24.56
CA ALA A 306 -2.73 -8.66 24.49
C ALA A 306 -3.98 -9.52 24.29
N LEU A 307 -3.88 -10.48 23.35
CA LEU A 307 -4.95 -11.39 22.95
C LEU A 307 -4.68 -12.79 23.49
N ARG A 308 -5.72 -13.46 24.02
CA ARG A 308 -5.70 -14.87 24.42
C ARG A 308 -6.32 -15.78 23.37
N ALA A 309 -6.09 -17.10 23.51
CA ALA A 309 -6.65 -18.12 22.62
C ALA A 309 -8.19 -18.18 22.63
N ASP A 310 -8.83 -17.82 23.74
CA ASP A 310 -10.30 -17.71 23.83
C ASP A 310 -10.84 -16.41 23.22
N GLY A 311 -9.95 -15.55 22.71
CA GLY A 311 -10.25 -14.28 22.13
C GLY A 311 -10.54 -13.18 23.14
N SER A 312 -10.25 -13.35 24.44
CA SER A 312 -10.29 -12.25 25.41
C SER A 312 -9.09 -11.30 25.25
N ILE A 313 -9.28 -10.02 25.61
CA ILE A 313 -8.29 -8.95 25.40
C ILE A 313 -7.97 -8.26 26.73
N LYS A 314 -6.69 -7.99 26.97
CA LYS A 314 -6.21 -7.13 28.07
C LYS A 314 -5.42 -5.97 27.46
N ALA A 315 -5.75 -4.73 27.83
CA ALA A 315 -5.00 -3.54 27.41
C ALA A 315 -4.33 -2.85 28.61
N TRP A 316 -3.21 -2.18 28.34
CA TRP A 316 -2.43 -1.37 29.29
C TRP A 316 -1.62 -0.28 28.55
N GLY A 317 -1.09 0.68 29.30
CA GLY A 317 -0.42 1.88 28.76
C GLY A 317 -1.33 3.11 28.79
N ASP A 318 -1.11 4.05 27.88
CA ASP A 318 -1.77 5.35 27.95
C ASP A 318 -3.30 5.21 27.79
N PRO A 319 -4.09 5.70 28.76
CA PRO A 319 -5.54 5.61 28.74
C PRO A 319 -6.23 6.20 27.50
N ASP A 320 -5.73 7.31 26.97
CA ASP A 320 -6.31 8.03 25.85
C ASP A 320 -5.98 7.33 24.52
N PHE A 321 -4.93 6.51 24.51
CA PHE A 321 -4.53 5.66 23.40
C PHE A 321 -5.17 4.26 23.48
N GLY A 322 -6.13 4.04 24.38
CA GLY A 322 -6.78 2.73 24.53
C GLY A 322 -5.98 1.74 25.38
N GLY A 323 -5.07 2.22 26.22
CA GLY A 323 -4.43 1.45 27.30
C GLY A 323 -5.41 1.02 28.41
N LYS A 324 -6.69 1.41 28.30
CA LYS A 324 -7.79 0.94 29.15
C LYS A 324 -9.04 0.68 28.29
N HIS A 325 -10.05 0.06 28.90
CA HIS A 325 -11.37 -0.17 28.30
C HIS A 325 -11.37 -1.05 27.03
N ALA A 326 -10.45 -2.02 26.95
CA ALA A 326 -10.58 -3.09 25.97
C ALA A 326 -11.92 -3.84 26.14
N PRO A 327 -12.48 -4.42 25.06
CA PRO A 327 -13.73 -5.18 25.12
C PRO A 327 -13.68 -6.32 26.15
N THR A 328 -14.77 -6.49 26.89
CA THR A 328 -14.88 -7.51 27.97
C THR A 328 -15.41 -8.85 27.49
N ASP A 329 -15.99 -8.90 26.30
CA ASP A 329 -16.46 -10.13 25.67
C ASP A 329 -15.33 -10.88 24.95
N LYS A 330 -15.63 -12.10 24.49
CA LYS A 330 -14.65 -13.05 23.93
C LYS A 330 -14.87 -13.30 22.43
N GLY A 331 -14.00 -14.12 21.85
CA GLY A 331 -14.10 -14.57 20.45
C GLY A 331 -13.43 -13.65 19.42
N TYR A 332 -12.60 -12.70 19.87
CA TYR A 332 -11.77 -11.92 18.96
C TYR A 332 -10.63 -12.79 18.40
N THR A 333 -10.35 -12.60 17.12
CA THR A 333 -9.35 -13.38 16.37
C THR A 333 -8.13 -12.55 16.01
N LYS A 334 -8.31 -11.23 15.88
CA LYS A 334 -7.23 -10.30 15.54
C LYS A 334 -7.56 -8.91 16.07
N ILE A 335 -6.52 -8.19 16.48
CA ILE A 335 -6.58 -6.76 16.83
C ILE A 335 -5.82 -5.99 15.75
N TYR A 336 -6.29 -4.79 15.46
CA TYR A 336 -5.66 -3.81 14.61
C TYR A 336 -5.55 -2.49 15.38
N SER A 337 -4.58 -1.67 15.03
CA SER A 337 -4.36 -0.35 15.61
C SER A 337 -4.06 0.69 14.54
N ASN A 338 -4.40 1.93 14.84
CA ASN A 338 -3.76 3.13 14.30
C ASN A 338 -2.89 3.74 15.41
N THR A 339 -2.49 5.01 15.34
CA THR A 339 -1.65 5.62 16.38
C THR A 339 -2.33 5.69 17.75
N TYR A 340 -3.65 5.95 17.80
CA TYR A 340 -4.36 6.37 19.02
C TYR A 340 -5.48 5.42 19.47
N ALA A 341 -5.82 4.41 18.65
CA ALA A 341 -6.97 3.54 18.91
C ALA A 341 -6.71 2.10 18.44
N PHE A 342 -7.60 1.21 18.86
CA PHE A 342 -7.62 -0.20 18.48
C PHE A 342 -8.99 -0.61 17.92
N ALA A 343 -8.97 -1.61 17.04
CA ALA A 343 -10.15 -2.29 16.50
C ALA A 343 -9.94 -3.81 16.53
N ALA A 344 -10.80 -4.55 17.24
CA ALA A 344 -10.74 -6.01 17.33
C ALA A 344 -11.80 -6.67 16.46
N LEU A 345 -11.38 -7.70 15.70
CA LEU A 345 -12.17 -8.42 14.70
C LEU A 345 -12.49 -9.85 15.17
N LYS A 346 -13.75 -10.23 15.11
CA LYS A 346 -14.23 -11.61 15.36
C LYS A 346 -14.30 -12.44 14.08
N ALA A 347 -14.45 -13.76 14.24
CA ALA A 347 -14.57 -14.70 13.12
C ALA A 347 -15.82 -14.48 12.27
N ASP A 348 -16.91 -13.98 12.85
CA ASP A 348 -18.13 -13.59 12.12
C ASP A 348 -18.01 -12.23 11.41
N GLY A 349 -16.84 -11.59 11.53
CA GLY A 349 -16.54 -10.30 10.96
C GLY A 349 -17.13 -9.12 11.73
N SER A 350 -17.65 -9.28 12.94
CA SER A 350 -17.99 -8.14 13.80
C SER A 350 -16.75 -7.44 14.35
N ILE A 351 -16.85 -6.12 14.55
CA ILE A 351 -15.75 -5.26 15.01
C ILE A 351 -16.15 -4.55 16.32
N LYS A 352 -15.21 -4.46 17.26
CA LYS A 352 -15.29 -3.56 18.43
C LYS A 352 -14.07 -2.66 18.49
N THR A 353 -14.28 -1.39 18.80
CA THR A 353 -13.23 -0.37 18.85
C THR A 353 -13.09 0.22 20.25
N TRP A 354 -11.88 0.66 20.59
CA TRP A 354 -11.59 1.40 21.81
C TRP A 354 -10.36 2.31 21.65
N GLY A 355 -10.16 3.25 22.59
CA GLY A 355 -9.15 4.31 22.51
C GLY A 355 -9.77 5.65 22.13
N ASP A 356 -8.96 6.57 21.59
CA ASP A 356 -9.39 7.92 21.25
C ASP A 356 -10.58 7.93 20.29
N ILE A 357 -11.63 8.67 20.65
CA ILE A 357 -12.88 8.73 19.89
C ILE A 357 -12.71 9.34 18.50
N LYS A 358 -11.86 10.37 18.37
CA LYS A 358 -11.61 11.04 17.08
C LYS A 358 -10.87 10.11 16.14
N SER A 359 -10.02 9.25 16.69
CA SER A 359 -9.19 8.30 15.96
C SER A 359 -9.86 6.95 15.70
N GLY A 360 -11.19 6.86 15.80
CA GLY A 360 -11.90 5.61 15.52
C GLY A 360 -12.05 4.66 16.71
N GLY A 361 -11.76 5.12 17.93
CA GLY A 361 -11.89 4.38 19.18
C GLY A 361 -13.32 4.27 19.72
N THR A 362 -13.48 4.36 21.04
CA THR A 362 -14.77 4.09 21.70
C THR A 362 -15.82 5.11 21.30
N ASN A 363 -17.01 4.64 20.89
CA ASN A 363 -18.14 5.47 20.44
C ASN A 363 -17.82 6.38 19.22
N SER A 364 -16.78 6.05 18.46
CA SER A 364 -16.44 6.83 17.27
C SER A 364 -17.58 6.79 16.24
N PRO A 365 -17.95 7.94 15.64
CA PRO A 365 -18.94 7.97 14.58
C PRO A 365 -18.57 7.04 13.43
N ASN A 366 -19.57 6.38 12.83
CA ASN A 366 -19.41 5.47 11.69
C ASN A 366 -18.58 4.21 11.96
N ALA A 367 -18.17 3.95 13.21
CA ALA A 367 -17.59 2.66 13.58
C ALA A 367 -18.56 1.53 13.22
N PRO A 368 -18.10 0.43 12.55
CA PRO A 368 -18.98 -0.61 12.08
C PRO A 368 -19.79 -1.28 13.19
N THR A 369 -21.10 -1.42 12.97
CA THR A 369 -22.03 -2.14 13.87
C THR A 369 -22.53 -3.45 13.28
N ASP A 370 -22.24 -3.68 12.00
CA ASP A 370 -22.61 -4.87 11.24
C ASP A 370 -21.46 -5.91 11.18
N LYS A 371 -21.65 -6.96 10.38
CA LYS A 371 -20.78 -8.14 10.33
C LYS A 371 -20.20 -8.39 8.93
N GLY A 372 -19.36 -9.41 8.80
CA GLY A 372 -18.82 -9.87 7.52
C GLY A 372 -17.55 -9.17 7.05
N TYR A 373 -16.92 -8.35 7.90
CA TYR A 373 -15.58 -7.83 7.63
C TYR A 373 -14.53 -8.93 7.73
N ILE A 374 -13.57 -8.90 6.82
CA ILE A 374 -12.50 -9.90 6.73
C ILE A 374 -11.13 -9.33 7.09
N LYS A 375 -10.96 -8.00 7.02
CA LYS A 375 -9.70 -7.32 7.32
C LYS A 375 -9.94 -5.85 7.65
N ILE A 376 -9.16 -5.32 8.58
CA ILE A 376 -9.09 -3.90 8.92
C ILE A 376 -7.73 -3.37 8.45
N TYR A 377 -7.72 -2.11 8.03
CA TYR A 377 -6.56 -1.33 7.63
C TYR A 377 -6.57 -0.02 8.40
N SER A 378 -5.40 0.61 8.54
CA SER A 378 -5.23 1.79 9.38
C SER A 378 -4.43 2.87 8.65
N SER A 379 -4.79 4.13 8.87
CA SER A 379 -3.91 5.28 8.69
C SER A 379 -3.42 5.73 10.08
N ASP A 380 -2.89 6.94 10.24
CA ASP A 380 -2.46 7.46 11.54
C ASP A 380 -3.60 7.59 12.55
N SER A 381 -4.73 8.12 12.10
CA SER A 381 -5.88 8.44 12.96
C SER A 381 -7.20 7.87 12.45
N ALA A 382 -7.20 6.97 11.46
CA ALA A 382 -8.42 6.36 10.93
C ALA A 382 -8.28 4.86 10.66
N PHE A 383 -9.42 4.22 10.45
CA PHE A 383 -9.52 2.83 10.03
C PHE A 383 -10.35 2.71 8.74
N ALA A 384 -10.09 1.61 8.02
CA ALA A 384 -10.93 1.12 6.93
C ALA A 384 -11.08 -0.40 7.03
N ALA A 385 -12.30 -0.91 7.04
CA ALA A 385 -12.59 -2.33 7.08
C ALA A 385 -13.17 -2.82 5.75
N LEU A 386 -12.64 -3.95 5.27
CA LEU A 386 -13.00 -4.59 4.01
C LEU A 386 -13.85 -5.83 4.27
N LYS A 387 -14.96 -5.99 3.54
CA LYS A 387 -15.78 -7.20 3.52
C LYS A 387 -15.41 -8.16 2.39
N ALA A 388 -15.91 -9.39 2.47
CA ALA A 388 -15.69 -10.42 1.44
C ALA A 388 -16.29 -10.05 0.06
N ASP A 389 -17.36 -9.26 0.01
CA ASP A 389 -17.93 -8.74 -1.24
C ASP A 389 -17.17 -7.52 -1.78
N GLY A 390 -16.09 -7.12 -1.10
CA GLY A 390 -15.26 -5.99 -1.43
C GLY A 390 -15.88 -4.63 -1.11
N SER A 391 -16.94 -4.56 -0.29
CA SER A 391 -17.41 -3.28 0.28
C SER A 391 -16.50 -2.79 1.41
N ILE A 392 -16.42 -1.47 1.57
CA ILE A 392 -15.53 -0.80 2.52
C ILE A 392 -16.33 0.09 3.46
N THR A 393 -15.98 0.07 4.74
CA THR A 393 -16.44 1.04 5.73
C THR A 393 -15.22 1.72 6.35
N SER A 394 -15.22 3.05 6.40
CA SER A 394 -14.12 3.85 6.98
C SER A 394 -14.65 4.73 8.11
N TRP A 395 -13.85 4.90 9.16
CA TRP A 395 -14.18 5.70 10.34
C TRP A 395 -12.91 6.22 11.03
N GLY A 396 -13.06 7.15 11.97
CA GLY A 396 -11.95 7.91 12.55
C GLY A 396 -11.61 9.18 11.75
N ASN A 397 -10.47 9.80 12.06
CA ASN A 397 -10.06 11.08 11.51
C ASN A 397 -9.07 10.92 10.36
N LEU A 398 -9.45 11.44 9.19
CA LEU A 398 -8.64 11.47 7.97
C LEU A 398 -8.08 12.87 7.69
N ASP A 399 -8.14 13.81 8.64
CA ASP A 399 -7.68 15.19 8.51
C ASP A 399 -6.33 15.42 9.17
N ASN A 400 -5.46 16.14 8.48
CA ASN A 400 -4.26 16.72 9.09
C ASN A 400 -4.57 17.97 9.94
N SER A 401 -5.74 18.59 9.75
CA SER A 401 -6.15 19.79 10.45
C SER A 401 -6.79 19.41 11.77
N TRP A 402 -6.01 19.58 12.85
CA TRP A 402 -6.41 19.30 14.23
C TRP A 402 -7.51 20.26 14.72
N GLY A 403 -8.72 20.20 14.15
CA GLY A 403 -9.92 20.88 14.66
C GLY A 403 -10.62 21.90 13.75
N ARG A 404 -10.51 21.84 12.43
CA ARG A 404 -11.44 22.57 11.52
C ARG A 404 -12.15 21.60 10.57
N GLU A 405 -13.40 21.94 10.22
CA GLU A 405 -14.40 21.00 9.69
C GLU A 405 -13.99 20.19 8.45
N TYR A 406 -14.39 18.91 8.50
CA TYR A 406 -14.22 17.81 7.55
C TYR A 406 -14.33 18.20 6.07
N LYS A 407 -13.20 18.31 5.38
CA LYS A 407 -13.14 18.29 3.90
C LYS A 407 -12.54 16.98 3.40
N HIS A 408 -13.10 15.85 3.84
CA HIS A 408 -12.69 14.53 3.35
C HIS A 408 -13.46 14.13 2.11
N THR A 409 -12.78 13.42 1.22
CA THR A 409 -13.45 12.51 0.30
C THR A 409 -13.96 11.29 1.09
N ASN A 410 -15.20 10.90 0.84
CA ASN A 410 -15.81 9.73 1.47
C ASN A 410 -15.16 8.43 0.97
N ALA A 411 -15.19 7.40 1.80
CA ALA A 411 -14.85 6.05 1.39
C ALA A 411 -15.70 5.61 0.18
N PRO A 412 -15.17 4.74 -0.71
CA PRO A 412 -15.92 4.27 -1.86
C PRO A 412 -17.19 3.52 -1.45
N THR A 413 -18.30 3.84 -2.10
CA THR A 413 -19.61 3.21 -1.86
C THR A 413 -19.87 1.99 -2.74
N ASP A 414 -19.05 1.81 -3.78
CA ASP A 414 -19.09 0.64 -4.64
C ASP A 414 -18.31 -0.56 -4.06
N LYS A 415 -18.42 -1.72 -4.71
CA LYS A 415 -17.93 -3.01 -4.20
C LYS A 415 -16.83 -3.61 -5.08
N GLY A 416 -16.32 -4.77 -4.68
CA GLY A 416 -15.35 -5.56 -5.44
C GLY A 416 -13.88 -5.18 -5.20
N TYR A 417 -13.58 -4.42 -4.16
CA TYR A 417 -12.19 -4.18 -3.73
C TYR A 417 -11.59 -5.44 -3.10
N THR A 418 -10.29 -5.65 -3.31
CA THR A 418 -9.54 -6.79 -2.77
C THR A 418 -8.46 -6.41 -1.79
N ALA A 419 -8.00 -5.16 -1.83
CA ALA A 419 -6.94 -4.65 -0.97
C ALA A 419 -7.12 -3.15 -0.70
N ILE A 420 -6.56 -2.69 0.41
CA ILE A 420 -6.44 -1.28 0.78
C ILE A 420 -4.99 -1.03 1.17
N TYR A 421 -4.45 0.11 0.79
CA TYR A 421 -3.14 0.63 1.17
C TYR A 421 -3.33 2.01 1.79
N SER A 422 -2.43 2.43 2.68
CA SER A 422 -2.54 3.71 3.38
C SER A 422 -1.21 4.42 3.56
N ASN A 423 -1.31 5.73 3.67
CA ASN A 423 -0.29 6.59 4.25
C ASN A 423 -0.88 7.25 5.52
N GLU A 424 -0.34 8.38 5.97
CA GLU A 424 -0.72 9.00 7.25
C GLU A 424 -2.20 9.41 7.30
N PHE A 425 -2.74 10.01 6.23
CA PHE A 425 -4.10 10.57 6.21
C PHE A 425 -4.95 10.18 4.99
N ALA A 426 -4.49 9.24 4.16
CA ALA A 426 -5.25 8.76 3.01
C ALA A 426 -5.19 7.24 2.86
N PHE A 427 -6.20 6.73 2.16
CA PHE A 427 -6.32 5.33 1.78
C PHE A 427 -6.46 5.20 0.26
N THR A 428 -5.99 4.07 -0.26
CA THR A 428 -6.19 3.64 -1.65
C THR A 428 -6.69 2.20 -1.67
N ALA A 429 -7.90 1.97 -2.19
CA ALA A 429 -8.45 0.63 -2.40
C ALA A 429 -8.23 0.18 -3.84
N VAL A 430 -7.94 -1.11 -4.03
CA VAL A 430 -7.61 -1.72 -5.32
C VAL A 430 -8.58 -2.84 -5.65
N LYS A 431 -9.07 -2.87 -6.88
CA LYS A 431 -9.90 -3.95 -7.43
C LYS A 431 -9.05 -4.98 -8.18
N PRO A 432 -9.59 -6.18 -8.46
CA PRO A 432 -8.89 -7.22 -9.23
C PRO A 432 -8.47 -6.82 -10.64
N ASP A 433 -9.01 -5.74 -11.19
CA ASP A 433 -8.71 -5.15 -12.51
C ASP A 433 -7.71 -3.99 -12.43
N GLY A 434 -6.98 -3.88 -11.32
CA GLY A 434 -6.00 -2.81 -11.10
C GLY A 434 -6.61 -1.43 -10.86
N SER A 435 -7.94 -1.25 -11.00
CA SER A 435 -8.55 0.04 -10.74
C SER A 435 -8.45 0.41 -9.26
N ILE A 436 -8.22 1.71 -9.03
CA ILE A 436 -8.06 2.25 -7.69
C ILE A 436 -9.12 3.29 -7.36
N ARG A 437 -9.44 3.38 -6.09
CA ARG A 437 -10.15 4.52 -5.48
C ARG A 437 -9.36 5.02 -4.29
N THR A 438 -9.18 6.32 -4.21
CA THR A 438 -8.57 6.96 -3.04
C THR A 438 -9.63 7.69 -2.22
N TRP A 439 -9.40 7.79 -0.91
CA TRP A 439 -10.15 8.68 -0.04
C TRP A 439 -9.30 9.18 1.12
N GLY A 440 -9.74 10.24 1.80
CA GLY A 440 -9.01 10.89 2.90
C GLY A 440 -8.58 12.31 2.54
N ASP A 441 -7.48 12.78 3.13
CA ASP A 441 -6.96 14.14 2.90
C ASP A 441 -6.45 14.31 1.44
N PRO A 442 -6.98 15.29 0.68
CA PRO A 442 -6.54 15.57 -0.68
C PRO A 442 -5.03 15.80 -0.84
N GLY A 443 -4.40 16.51 0.10
CA GLY A 443 -2.97 16.80 0.13
C GLY A 443 -2.10 15.57 0.42
N TYR A 444 -2.71 14.47 0.87
CA TYR A 444 -2.06 13.19 1.12
C TYR A 444 -2.45 12.13 0.08
N GLY A 445 -3.09 12.55 -1.02
CA GLY A 445 -3.50 11.66 -2.11
C GLY A 445 -4.91 11.12 -2.00
N GLY A 446 -5.71 11.59 -1.04
CA GLY A 446 -7.10 11.18 -0.84
C GLY A 446 -8.07 11.68 -1.92
N ALA A 447 -7.70 12.69 -2.72
CA ALA A 447 -8.56 13.25 -3.77
C ALA A 447 -8.37 12.62 -5.16
N TYR A 448 -7.38 11.76 -5.35
CA TYR A 448 -7.00 11.21 -6.66
C TYR A 448 -7.68 9.88 -6.98
N ALA A 449 -8.87 9.92 -7.58
CA ALA A 449 -9.51 8.72 -8.11
C ALA A 449 -9.55 8.76 -9.64
N SER A 450 -8.55 8.20 -10.31
CA SER A 450 -8.79 7.68 -11.67
C SER A 450 -8.65 6.16 -11.66
N GLY A 451 -9.70 5.50 -12.16
CA GLY A 451 -9.64 4.07 -12.43
C GLY A 451 -8.47 3.81 -13.36
N TYR A 452 -7.81 2.67 -13.17
CA TYR A 452 -6.69 2.25 -13.99
C TYR A 452 -7.19 1.84 -15.38
N ASN A 453 -7.52 2.86 -16.19
CA ASN A 453 -7.77 2.73 -17.61
C ASN A 453 -6.41 2.53 -18.29
N LEU A 454 -6.12 1.31 -18.72
CA LEU A 454 -4.90 0.94 -19.45
C LEU A 454 -4.71 1.77 -20.72
N ALA A 455 -5.80 2.31 -21.28
CA ALA A 455 -5.80 3.11 -22.49
C ALA A 455 -5.56 4.60 -22.21
N LEU A 456 -5.70 5.09 -20.96
CA LEU A 456 -5.55 6.51 -20.62
C LEU A 456 -4.16 7.03 -21.07
N GLU A 457 -4.18 8.13 -21.83
CA GLU A 457 -3.04 8.81 -22.45
C GLU A 457 -2.18 7.92 -23.37
N LYS A 458 -2.69 6.76 -23.80
CA LYS A 458 -1.96 5.88 -24.71
C LYS A 458 -2.03 6.34 -26.16
N PRO A 459 -1.03 6.00 -27.00
CA PRO A 459 -1.09 6.28 -28.42
C PRO A 459 -2.33 5.65 -29.07
N ALA A 460 -3.19 6.48 -29.64
CA ALA A 460 -4.40 6.08 -30.36
C ALA A 460 -4.35 6.56 -31.82
N THR A 461 -4.97 5.79 -32.71
CA THR A 461 -5.07 6.10 -34.14
C THR A 461 -6.48 5.78 -34.64
N GLN A 462 -6.88 6.43 -35.72
CA GLN A 462 -8.17 6.21 -36.38
C GLN A 462 -7.98 6.16 -37.89
N SER A 463 -8.88 5.46 -38.59
CA SER A 463 -8.81 5.23 -40.04
C SER A 463 -8.72 6.52 -40.85
N SER A 464 -9.42 7.56 -40.41
CA SER A 464 -9.39 8.89 -40.98
C SER A 464 -9.82 9.93 -39.95
N THR A 465 -9.54 11.21 -40.21
CA THR A 465 -10.03 12.32 -39.37
C THR A 465 -10.99 13.18 -40.18
N TYR A 466 -12.19 13.42 -39.65
CA TYR A 466 -13.18 14.29 -40.29
C TYR A 466 -12.71 15.75 -40.26
N PRO A 467 -12.66 16.44 -41.41
CA PRO A 467 -12.28 17.85 -41.45
C PRO A 467 -13.43 18.71 -40.92
N HIS A 468 -13.26 19.27 -39.72
CA HIS A 468 -14.18 20.20 -39.09
C HIS A 468 -13.39 21.33 -38.40
N ARG A 469 -14.08 22.39 -37.98
CA ARG A 469 -13.47 23.47 -37.17
C ARG A 469 -12.84 22.93 -35.86
N ILE A 470 -13.38 21.83 -35.35
CA ILE A 470 -12.87 21.09 -34.19
C ILE A 470 -12.06 19.91 -34.73
N ILE A 471 -10.83 19.76 -34.24
CA ILE A 471 -9.92 18.71 -34.70
C ILE A 471 -10.17 17.44 -33.86
N ALA A 472 -11.06 16.58 -34.34
CA ALA A 472 -11.50 15.36 -33.65
C ALA A 472 -10.49 14.20 -33.77
N VAL A 473 -9.32 14.35 -33.14
CA VAL A 473 -8.22 13.36 -33.18
C VAL A 473 -8.50 12.12 -32.34
N ALA A 474 -7.89 10.99 -32.71
CA ALA A 474 -8.04 9.71 -32.02
C ALA A 474 -7.70 9.75 -30.51
N GLY A 475 -6.80 10.64 -30.10
CA GLY A 475 -6.37 10.78 -28.70
C GLY A 475 -7.46 11.22 -27.73
N TYR A 476 -8.56 11.84 -28.21
CA TYR A 476 -9.67 12.22 -27.35
C TYR A 476 -10.38 11.04 -26.72
N ALA A 477 -10.43 9.88 -27.38
CA ALA A 477 -11.06 8.69 -26.80
C ALA A 477 -10.20 7.99 -25.71
N VAL A 478 -9.09 8.60 -25.30
CA VAL A 478 -8.18 8.09 -24.27
C VAL A 478 -7.67 9.19 -23.35
N ASP A 479 -8.29 10.36 -23.35
CA ASP A 479 -7.88 11.47 -22.49
C ASP A 479 -8.59 11.49 -21.13
N GLY A 480 -9.54 10.57 -20.93
CA GLY A 480 -10.31 10.44 -19.69
C GLY A 480 -11.56 11.32 -19.64
N ASN A 481 -11.84 12.12 -20.68
CA ASN A 481 -13.04 12.94 -20.77
C ASN A 481 -14.18 12.16 -21.43
N THR A 482 -15.24 11.88 -20.68
CA THR A 482 -16.38 11.09 -21.16
C THR A 482 -17.50 11.92 -21.80
N ASP A 483 -17.26 13.20 -22.11
CA ASP A 483 -18.26 14.09 -22.68
C ASP A 483 -18.55 13.73 -24.14
N GLY A 484 -19.79 13.30 -24.39
CA GLY A 484 -20.25 12.88 -25.71
C GLY A 484 -20.74 14.02 -26.62
N GLU A 485 -20.73 15.27 -26.17
CA GLU A 485 -21.10 16.42 -27.00
C GLU A 485 -19.96 16.80 -27.95
N PHE A 486 -20.19 16.72 -29.26
CA PHE A 486 -19.11 16.92 -30.25
C PHE A 486 -18.51 18.32 -30.21
N LEU A 487 -19.34 19.34 -29.96
CA LEU A 487 -18.89 20.72 -29.92
C LEU A 487 -18.00 21.05 -28.70
N ASN A 488 -17.98 20.17 -27.69
CA ASN A 488 -17.13 20.33 -26.50
C ASN A 488 -15.68 19.85 -26.70
N SER A 489 -15.32 19.42 -27.93
CA SER A 489 -13.95 18.99 -28.28
C SER A 489 -13.45 17.79 -27.48
N SER A 490 -14.36 16.87 -27.13
CA SER A 490 -14.08 15.65 -26.35
C SER A 490 -14.29 14.35 -27.12
N THR A 491 -14.62 14.41 -28.42
CA THR A 491 -14.98 13.23 -29.21
C THR A 491 -14.07 13.05 -30.41
N THR A 492 -13.72 11.80 -30.70
CA THR A 492 -13.09 11.38 -31.96
C THR A 492 -14.10 11.41 -33.09
N HIS A 493 -13.66 11.55 -34.35
CA HIS A 493 -14.56 11.52 -35.49
C HIS A 493 -13.84 11.15 -36.79
N THR A 494 -14.19 10.00 -37.36
CA THR A 494 -13.70 9.58 -38.68
C THR A 494 -14.50 10.22 -39.80
N LYS A 495 -14.06 10.11 -41.05
CA LYS A 495 -14.92 10.33 -42.22
C LYS A 495 -15.95 9.20 -42.34
N ASP A 496 -16.95 9.42 -43.20
CA ASP A 496 -17.85 8.35 -43.64
C ASP A 496 -17.08 7.41 -44.55
N GLU A 497 -16.86 6.20 -44.07
CA GLU A 497 -16.16 5.16 -44.81
C GLU A 497 -16.60 3.78 -44.33
N ARG A 498 -16.55 2.81 -45.25
CA ARG A 498 -16.86 1.42 -44.93
C ARG A 498 -15.81 0.87 -43.97
N GLY A 499 -16.24 0.41 -42.81
CA GLY A 499 -15.33 -0.19 -41.85
C GLY A 499 -14.44 0.82 -41.12
N ALA A 500 -14.91 2.06 -40.94
CA ALA A 500 -14.22 3.08 -40.15
C ALA A 500 -13.83 2.51 -38.78
N TRP A 501 -12.60 2.82 -38.33
CA TRP A 501 -12.07 2.23 -37.10
C TRP A 501 -11.28 3.22 -36.25
N TRP A 502 -11.27 2.93 -34.96
CA TRP A 502 -10.42 3.55 -33.96
C TRP A 502 -9.67 2.46 -33.19
N GLN A 503 -8.40 2.70 -32.84
CA GLN A 503 -7.61 1.75 -32.07
C GLN A 503 -6.64 2.44 -31.10
N VAL A 504 -6.30 1.73 -30.02
CA VAL A 504 -5.29 2.14 -29.04
C VAL A 504 -4.18 1.08 -28.91
N ASP A 505 -2.93 1.55 -28.79
CA ASP A 505 -1.77 0.73 -28.41
C ASP A 505 -1.51 0.85 -26.89
N LEU A 506 -1.76 -0.22 -26.14
CA LEU A 506 -1.54 -0.26 -24.69
C LEU A 506 -0.04 -0.25 -24.30
N GLY A 507 0.86 -0.26 -25.28
CA GLY A 507 2.32 -0.23 -25.15
C GLY A 507 2.96 -1.61 -25.00
N SER A 508 2.27 -2.54 -24.35
CA SER A 508 2.68 -3.94 -24.21
C SER A 508 1.46 -4.85 -24.11
N LYS A 509 1.68 -6.17 -24.12
CA LYS A 509 0.60 -7.15 -23.95
C LYS A 509 0.03 -7.05 -22.53
N LYS A 510 -1.27 -6.77 -22.42
CA LYS A 510 -2.02 -6.65 -21.15
C LYS A 510 -3.07 -7.74 -21.03
N ASN A 511 -3.45 -8.05 -19.79
CA ASN A 511 -4.62 -8.87 -19.51
C ASN A 511 -5.83 -7.95 -19.31
N ILE A 512 -6.79 -7.98 -20.23
CA ILE A 512 -7.94 -7.06 -20.27
C ILE A 512 -9.18 -7.78 -19.73
N LYS A 513 -9.86 -7.17 -18.76
CA LYS A 513 -11.08 -7.69 -18.13
C LYS A 513 -12.34 -7.05 -18.66
N GLN A 514 -12.26 -5.76 -18.95
CA GLN A 514 -13.43 -4.98 -19.31
C GLN A 514 -13.04 -3.92 -20.33
N ILE A 515 -13.94 -3.66 -21.28
CA ILE A 515 -13.86 -2.50 -22.17
C ILE A 515 -15.14 -1.70 -21.96
N ILE A 516 -15.00 -0.40 -21.68
CA ILE A 516 -16.12 0.54 -21.57
C ILE A 516 -16.02 1.51 -22.74
N ILE A 517 -17.07 1.56 -23.55
CA ILE A 517 -17.16 2.43 -24.72
C ILE A 517 -18.16 3.52 -24.40
N TYR A 518 -17.71 4.77 -24.36
CA TYR A 518 -18.54 5.96 -24.27
C TYR A 518 -18.75 6.52 -25.68
N ASN A 519 -20.02 6.65 -26.05
CA ASN A 519 -20.44 7.12 -27.35
C ASN A 519 -20.57 8.64 -27.37
N ARG A 520 -20.59 9.22 -28.58
CA ARG A 520 -21.14 10.55 -28.83
C ARG A 520 -22.63 10.58 -28.44
N THR A 521 -23.10 11.66 -27.82
CA THR A 521 -24.44 11.73 -27.19
C THR A 521 -25.38 12.79 -27.78
N ASP A 522 -24.92 13.60 -28.74
CA ASP A 522 -25.71 14.63 -29.40
C ASP A 522 -26.57 14.06 -30.57
N CYS A 523 -26.83 14.85 -31.62
CA CYS A 523 -27.63 14.51 -32.84
C CYS A 523 -27.37 13.14 -33.47
N CYS A 524 -26.25 12.52 -33.16
CA CYS A 524 -25.58 11.59 -34.03
C CYS A 524 -25.16 10.30 -33.30
N ALA A 525 -25.67 10.07 -32.09
CA ALA A 525 -25.37 8.91 -31.25
C ALA A 525 -25.62 7.55 -31.93
N ASN A 526 -26.62 7.45 -32.82
CA ASN A 526 -26.98 6.19 -33.46
C ASN A 526 -25.95 5.66 -34.48
N ARG A 527 -24.96 6.48 -34.87
CA ARG A 527 -23.93 6.12 -35.87
C ARG A 527 -22.97 5.03 -35.39
N LEU A 528 -22.78 4.91 -34.07
CA LEU A 528 -22.06 3.77 -33.47
C LEU A 528 -22.96 2.53 -33.33
N SER A 529 -23.84 2.28 -34.30
CA SER A 529 -24.55 1.00 -34.42
C SER A 529 -23.77 0.07 -35.34
N ASN A 530 -23.96 -1.24 -35.21
CA ASN A 530 -23.25 -2.25 -36.01
C ASN A 530 -21.72 -2.10 -35.98
N TYR A 531 -21.11 -2.31 -34.82
CA TYR A 531 -19.67 -2.24 -34.63
C TYR A 531 -19.12 -3.52 -34.02
N GLN A 532 -17.85 -3.78 -34.29
CA GLN A 532 -17.06 -4.86 -33.73
C GLN A 532 -16.05 -4.31 -32.73
N VAL A 533 -15.87 -5.05 -31.64
CA VAL A 533 -14.79 -4.80 -30.67
C VAL A 533 -13.83 -5.96 -30.71
N SER A 534 -12.56 -5.63 -30.93
CA SER A 534 -11.50 -6.60 -31.18
C SER A 534 -10.30 -6.34 -30.28
N ILE A 535 -9.64 -7.42 -29.86
CA ILE A 535 -8.40 -7.40 -29.08
C ILE A 535 -7.34 -8.20 -29.82
N SER A 536 -6.14 -7.66 -29.97
CA SER A 536 -5.04 -8.27 -30.70
C SER A 536 -3.68 -8.04 -30.04
N ASN A 537 -2.71 -8.90 -30.32
CA ASN A 537 -1.30 -8.67 -29.99
C ASN A 537 -0.54 -7.91 -31.10
N LYS A 538 -1.14 -7.78 -32.29
CA LYS A 538 -0.57 -7.13 -33.48
C LYS A 538 -1.43 -5.95 -33.92
N ALA A 539 -0.78 -4.85 -34.32
CA ALA A 539 -1.44 -3.61 -34.73
C ALA A 539 -2.29 -3.76 -36.01
N ASP A 540 -2.02 -4.77 -36.84
CA ASP A 540 -2.78 -5.05 -38.05
C ASP A 540 -4.08 -5.84 -37.80
N PHE A 541 -4.27 -6.36 -36.59
CA PHE A 541 -5.39 -7.24 -36.22
C PHE A 541 -5.52 -8.47 -37.15
N SER A 542 -4.40 -8.96 -37.69
CA SER A 542 -4.34 -10.23 -38.42
C SER A 542 -4.68 -11.45 -37.55
N THR A 543 -4.63 -11.29 -36.23
CA THR A 543 -5.02 -12.29 -35.23
C THR A 543 -5.85 -11.64 -34.13
N HIS A 544 -6.90 -12.32 -33.69
CA HIS A 544 -7.77 -11.82 -32.62
C HIS A 544 -7.69 -12.75 -31.40
N THR A 545 -7.46 -12.19 -30.23
CA THR A 545 -7.62 -12.91 -28.95
C THR A 545 -9.04 -12.75 -28.41
N TYR A 546 -9.77 -11.75 -28.89
CA TYR A 546 -11.19 -11.52 -28.68
C TYR A 546 -11.77 -10.73 -29.86
N GLN A 547 -13.00 -11.03 -30.21
CA GLN A 547 -13.77 -10.35 -31.24
C GLN A 547 -15.26 -10.57 -30.95
N GLN A 548 -16.05 -9.49 -30.93
CA GLN A 548 -17.50 -9.56 -30.79
C GLN A 548 -18.18 -8.40 -31.49
N ASP A 549 -19.30 -8.70 -32.13
CA ASP A 549 -20.14 -7.72 -32.84
C ASP A 549 -21.27 -7.21 -31.94
N PHE A 550 -21.64 -5.95 -32.14
CA PHE A 550 -22.66 -5.22 -31.42
C PHE A 550 -23.54 -4.44 -32.40
N HIS A 551 -24.85 -4.60 -32.30
CA HIS A 551 -25.80 -4.01 -33.26
C HIS A 551 -26.56 -2.80 -32.73
N VAL A 552 -26.32 -2.41 -31.48
CA VAL A 552 -27.02 -1.30 -30.83
C VAL A 552 -26.00 -0.28 -30.36
N ALA A 553 -26.24 0.98 -30.67
CA ALA A 553 -25.37 2.08 -30.26
C ALA A 553 -25.31 2.21 -28.73
N PRO A 554 -24.13 2.42 -28.13
CA PRO A 554 -24.03 2.69 -26.70
C PRO A 554 -24.76 4.00 -26.34
N ASN A 555 -25.55 4.00 -25.27
CA ASN A 555 -26.28 5.18 -24.81
C ASN A 555 -26.26 5.32 -23.27
N PRO A 556 -25.47 6.23 -22.69
CA PRO A 556 -24.32 6.89 -23.32
C PRO A 556 -23.14 5.93 -23.48
N LYS A 557 -23.16 4.75 -22.82
CA LYS A 557 -22.03 3.81 -22.80
C LYS A 557 -22.41 2.34 -22.89
N LYS A 558 -21.45 1.52 -23.30
CA LYS A 558 -21.52 0.06 -23.34
C LYS A 558 -20.38 -0.50 -22.52
N ILE A 559 -20.72 -1.37 -21.57
CA ILE A 559 -19.74 -2.13 -20.79
C ILE A 559 -19.66 -3.53 -21.40
N ILE A 560 -18.46 -3.96 -21.72
CA ILE A 560 -18.14 -5.29 -22.25
C ILE A 560 -17.29 -6.00 -21.20
N GLN A 561 -17.83 -7.06 -20.61
CA GLN A 561 -17.10 -7.95 -19.72
C GLN A 561 -16.43 -9.05 -20.55
N LEU A 562 -15.17 -9.36 -20.25
CA LEU A 562 -14.35 -10.31 -21.00
C LEU A 562 -14.09 -11.62 -20.23
N ASP A 563 -14.93 -11.92 -19.23
CA ASP A 563 -14.90 -13.15 -18.46
C ASP A 563 -15.38 -14.35 -19.28
N ALA A 564 -14.62 -15.45 -19.23
CA ALA A 564 -14.98 -16.66 -19.95
C ALA A 564 -15.93 -17.53 -19.11
N SER A 565 -17.18 -17.63 -19.53
CA SER A 565 -17.73 -18.93 -19.86
C SER A 565 -18.45 -18.81 -21.20
N GLY A 566 -17.95 -19.53 -22.20
CA GLY A 566 -18.57 -19.55 -23.51
C GLY A 566 -19.99 -20.08 -23.40
N LYS A 567 -20.96 -19.31 -23.88
CA LYS A 567 -22.19 -19.93 -24.38
C LYS A 567 -21.80 -20.70 -25.64
N GLN A 568 -21.59 -22.01 -25.49
CA GLN A 568 -21.73 -22.93 -26.62
C GLN A 568 -23.20 -22.91 -27.05
N GLY A 569 -23.52 -22.07 -28.03
CA GLY A 569 -24.76 -22.22 -28.80
C GLY A 569 -24.60 -23.40 -29.76
N ARG A 570 -25.52 -24.36 -29.72
CA ARG A 570 -25.67 -25.32 -30.81
C ARG A 570 -26.36 -24.60 -31.98
N TYR A 571 -25.85 -24.85 -33.19
CA TYR A 571 -26.45 -24.45 -34.47
C TYR A 571 -27.85 -25.00 -34.65
#